data_AF-A0A3P7Q4S4-F1
#
_entry.id   AF-A0A3P7Q4S4-F1
#
_cell.length_a   1.000
_cell.length_b   1.000
_cell.length_c   1.000
_cell.angle_alpha   90.00
_cell.angle_beta   90.00
_cell.angle_gamma   90.00
#
_symmetry.space_group_name_H-M   'P 1'
#
loop_
_entity.id
_entity.type
_entity.pdbx_description
1 polymer ?
#
loop_
_entity_poly.entity_id
_entity_poly.type
_entity_poly.pdbx_seq_one_letter_code
_entity_poly.pdbx_strand_id
1 'polypeptide(L)'
;MEIASGSWVMTDEATPFFPSTVDNIIEGQQFIYNELDVLAQVMWSNDPFGYGPSVPYLFTKTGIHRAVINRDQKLSDTNGTDEMYTHVLPYNHYDILNSCGPDQGVCCQFDFKRITHFSCPGPSPISITKNNVKKKQGRKLFSGDGRRKIQIVKTLLVAYKTKFGTFTDYFNALLQSNEQQNRSLATLSGDFFPYECSIYDYWTGYYTTRPFYKRQERELHFDFLDFQSFIRAADLLSSSAFIHLSTQNRKFIKQNLTDARRNLALFQHHDAITG
;
A
#
# COMPACT_ATOMS: atom_id res chain seq x y z
N MET A 1 8.29 -3.30 15.61
CA MET A 1 8.14 -3.69 14.20
C MET A 1 6.65 -3.79 13.93
N GLU A 2 6.17 -3.25 12.82
CA GLU A 2 4.77 -3.33 12.39
C GLU A 2 4.73 -3.94 11.00
N ILE A 3 3.76 -4.82 10.76
CA ILE A 3 3.46 -5.35 9.43
C ILE A 3 2.27 -4.56 8.88
N ALA A 4 2.49 -3.87 7.75
CA ALA A 4 1.45 -3.14 7.04
C ALA A 4 0.88 -3.99 5.88
N SER A 5 -0.42 -3.87 5.63
CA SER A 5 -1.27 -4.69 4.74
C SER A 5 -1.31 -6.16 5.12
N GLY A 6 -0.14 -6.81 5.17
CA GLY A 6 0.01 -8.23 5.40
C GLY A 6 -0.48 -9.10 4.26
N SER A 7 -0.70 -8.55 3.06
CA SER A 7 -0.90 -9.34 1.85
C SER A 7 0.43 -9.90 1.33
N TRP A 8 0.39 -10.93 0.48
CA TRP A 8 1.61 -11.56 -0.06
C TRP A 8 2.43 -10.58 -0.91
N VAL A 9 1.74 -9.75 -1.70
CA VAL A 9 2.32 -8.60 -2.41
C VAL A 9 1.43 -7.36 -2.27
N MET A 10 1.99 -6.20 -2.60
CA MET A 10 1.23 -5.01 -2.92
C MET A 10 0.63 -5.16 -4.32
N THR A 11 -0.66 -5.46 -4.37
CA THR A 11 -1.40 -5.75 -5.60
C THR A 11 -1.50 -4.51 -6.49
N ASP A 12 -1.45 -4.68 -7.81
CA ASP A 12 -2.04 -3.67 -8.72
C ASP A 12 -3.52 -3.47 -8.38
N GLU A 13 -4.12 -2.35 -8.80
CA GLU A 13 -5.53 -2.07 -8.52
C GLU A 13 -6.37 -1.92 -9.80
N ALA A 14 -5.75 -1.96 -10.99
CA ALA A 14 -6.47 -1.85 -12.27
C ALA A 14 -6.71 -3.19 -12.97
N THR A 15 -5.68 -4.03 -13.05
CA THR A 15 -5.65 -5.21 -13.93
C THR A 15 -5.82 -6.58 -13.24
N PRO A 16 -5.67 -6.74 -11.91
CA PRO A 16 -5.95 -8.00 -11.21
C PRO A 16 -7.36 -8.52 -11.37
N PHE A 17 -7.49 -9.85 -11.27
CA PHE A 17 -8.79 -10.47 -11.10
C PHE A 17 -9.18 -10.43 -9.63
N PHE A 18 -10.41 -9.99 -9.35
CA PHE A 18 -10.88 -9.80 -7.98
C PHE A 18 -10.62 -11.01 -7.05
N PRO A 19 -10.94 -12.26 -7.45
CA PRO A 19 -10.61 -13.43 -6.64
C PRO A 19 -9.11 -13.65 -6.37
N SER A 20 -8.23 -13.37 -7.34
CA SER A 20 -6.78 -13.49 -7.16
C SER A 20 -6.25 -12.45 -6.15
N THR A 21 -6.86 -11.27 -6.11
CA THR A 21 -6.60 -10.27 -5.06
C THR A 21 -7.00 -10.78 -3.68
N VAL A 22 -8.14 -11.47 -3.57
CA VAL A 22 -8.57 -12.09 -2.31
C VAL A 22 -7.58 -13.16 -1.86
N ASP A 23 -7.16 -14.06 -2.76
CA ASP A 23 -6.17 -15.09 -2.45
C ASP A 23 -4.83 -14.48 -2.02
N ASN A 24 -4.38 -13.40 -2.67
CA ASN A 24 -3.18 -12.66 -2.26
C ASN A 24 -3.26 -12.12 -0.82
N ILE A 25 -4.42 -11.58 -0.43
CA ILE A 25 -4.64 -11.07 0.93
C ILE A 25 -4.67 -12.23 1.94
N ILE A 26 -5.42 -13.30 1.63
CA ILE A 26 -5.54 -14.48 2.50
C ILE A 26 -4.19 -15.15 2.73
N GLU A 27 -3.43 -15.43 1.66
CA GLU A 27 -2.14 -16.11 1.75
C GLU A 27 -1.14 -15.32 2.60
N GLY A 28 -1.07 -14.01 2.40
CA GLY A 28 -0.18 -13.15 3.20
C GLY A 28 -0.60 -13.11 4.67
N GLN A 29 -1.87 -12.83 4.95
CA GLN A 29 -2.33 -12.62 6.32
C GLN A 29 -2.30 -13.92 7.13
N GLN A 30 -2.65 -15.06 6.51
CA GLN A 30 -2.51 -16.37 7.14
C GLN A 30 -1.05 -16.71 7.43
N PHE A 31 -0.14 -16.42 6.50
CA PHE A 31 1.29 -16.66 6.72
C PHE A 31 1.80 -15.83 7.91
N ILE A 32 1.52 -14.53 7.93
CA ILE A 32 1.96 -13.65 9.01
C ILE A 32 1.36 -14.06 10.36
N TYR A 33 0.08 -14.43 10.40
CA TYR A 33 -0.55 -14.90 11.62
C TYR A 33 0.08 -16.21 12.13
N ASN A 34 0.27 -17.19 11.26
CA ASN A 34 0.82 -18.50 11.66
C ASN A 34 2.28 -18.44 12.09
N GLU A 35 3.09 -17.58 11.44
CA GLU A 35 4.53 -17.51 11.70
C GLU A 35 4.91 -16.47 12.77
N LEU A 36 4.14 -15.38 12.88
CA LEU A 36 4.49 -14.24 13.73
C LEU A 36 3.43 -13.93 14.80
N ASP A 37 2.25 -14.53 14.76
CA ASP A 37 1.11 -14.22 15.64
C ASP A 37 0.75 -12.73 15.60
N VAL A 38 0.79 -12.14 14.40
CA VAL A 38 0.52 -10.71 14.16
C VAL A 38 -0.67 -10.55 13.21
N LEU A 39 -1.54 -9.58 13.53
CA LEU A 39 -2.58 -9.09 12.63
C LEU A 39 -2.23 -7.66 12.20
N ALA A 40 -2.17 -7.42 10.89
CA ALA A 40 -1.97 -6.08 10.35
C ALA A 40 -3.18 -5.19 10.68
N GLN A 41 -2.93 -3.91 10.97
CA GLN A 41 -3.98 -2.94 11.34
C GLN A 41 -4.16 -1.81 10.32
N VAL A 42 -3.21 -1.67 9.39
CA VAL A 42 -3.17 -0.59 8.41
C VAL A 42 -2.77 -1.16 7.06
N MET A 43 -3.50 -0.82 6.01
CA MET A 43 -3.14 -1.06 4.62
C MET A 43 -2.14 -0.01 4.15
N TRP A 44 -1.03 -0.43 3.57
CA TRP A 44 -0.04 0.41 2.91
C TRP A 44 0.02 0.05 1.42
N SER A 45 -0.34 1.00 0.55
CA SER A 45 -0.39 0.83 -0.91
C SER A 45 0.17 2.08 -1.58
N ASN A 46 1.49 2.19 -1.74
CA ASN A 46 2.13 3.43 -2.21
C ASN A 46 2.49 3.44 -3.71
N ASP A 47 2.51 2.28 -4.36
CA ASP A 47 3.05 2.14 -5.72
C ASP A 47 2.14 1.58 -6.82
N PRO A 48 0.88 1.14 -6.58
CA PRO A 48 -0.05 0.91 -7.68
C PRO A 48 -0.29 2.17 -8.51
N PHE A 49 -0.51 1.99 -9.81
CA PHE A 49 -0.58 3.09 -10.79
C PHE A 49 -2.00 3.67 -10.91
N GLY A 50 -2.52 4.13 -9.77
CA GLY A 50 -3.91 4.48 -9.55
C GLY A 50 -4.57 3.47 -8.60
N TYR A 51 -5.71 3.86 -8.03
CA TYR A 51 -6.35 3.12 -6.93
C TYR A 51 -7.82 2.92 -7.21
N GLY A 52 -8.31 1.70 -6.97
CA GLY A 52 -9.73 1.38 -7.06
C GLY A 52 -10.35 1.21 -5.67
N PRO A 53 -11.67 1.34 -5.50
CA PRO A 53 -12.32 1.09 -4.21
C PRO A 53 -12.31 -0.39 -3.82
N SER A 54 -12.05 -1.30 -4.77
CA SER A 54 -12.13 -2.75 -4.56
C SER A 54 -11.10 -3.27 -3.55
N VAL A 55 -9.85 -2.81 -3.60
CA VAL A 55 -8.81 -3.27 -2.67
C VAL A 55 -9.08 -2.78 -1.25
N PRO A 56 -9.31 -1.48 -1.00
CA PRO A 56 -9.73 -1.01 0.33
C PRO A 56 -10.97 -1.75 0.86
N TYR A 57 -11.98 -1.98 0.02
CA TYR A 57 -13.16 -2.75 0.39
C TYR A 57 -12.82 -4.18 0.85
N LEU A 58 -11.91 -4.88 0.16
CA LEU A 58 -11.48 -6.21 0.59
C LEU A 58 -10.78 -6.18 1.95
N PHE A 59 -9.95 -5.17 2.20
CA PHE A 59 -9.27 -4.99 3.48
C PHE A 59 -10.23 -4.65 4.64
N THR A 60 -11.35 -3.95 4.40
CA THR A 60 -12.35 -3.75 5.46
C THR A 60 -12.99 -5.07 5.89
N LYS A 61 -13.12 -6.05 4.98
CA LYS A 61 -13.61 -7.40 5.32
C LYS A 61 -12.61 -8.24 6.12
N THR A 62 -11.35 -7.83 6.19
CA THR A 62 -10.34 -8.45 7.08
C THR A 62 -10.22 -7.73 8.43
N GLY A 63 -11.05 -6.70 8.69
CA GLY A 63 -10.99 -5.88 9.90
C GLY A 63 -9.98 -4.73 9.85
N ILE A 64 -9.40 -4.43 8.68
CA ILE A 64 -8.51 -3.29 8.49
C ILE A 64 -9.33 -2.11 7.99
N HIS A 65 -9.38 -1.03 8.76
CA HIS A 65 -10.16 0.19 8.47
C HIS A 65 -9.28 1.44 8.33
N ARG A 66 -7.97 1.27 8.12
CA ARG A 66 -7.00 2.35 7.93
C ARG A 66 -6.12 2.04 6.73
N ALA A 67 -5.92 3.02 5.85
CA ALA A 67 -5.16 2.88 4.63
C ALA A 67 -4.25 4.08 4.38
N VAL A 68 -3.08 3.85 3.81
CA VAL A 68 -2.22 4.89 3.26
C VAL A 68 -1.99 4.63 1.77
N ILE A 69 -2.28 5.63 0.96
CA ILE A 69 -2.05 5.64 -0.49
C ILE A 69 -1.21 6.86 -0.87
N ASN A 70 -0.60 6.87 -2.06
CA ASN A 70 0.26 7.98 -2.50
C ASN A 70 -0.32 8.76 -3.68
N ARG A 71 -0.53 8.07 -4.80
CA ARG A 71 -0.80 8.68 -6.11
C ARG A 71 -2.24 9.23 -6.17
N ASP A 72 -2.35 10.56 -6.15
CA ASP A 72 -3.61 11.33 -6.01
C ASP A 72 -4.36 11.53 -7.34
N GLN A 73 -5.69 11.68 -7.24
CA GLN A 73 -6.49 12.80 -7.78
C GLN A 73 -7.84 12.83 -7.03
N LYS A 74 -8.02 13.83 -6.13
CA LYS A 74 -9.26 14.33 -5.46
C LYS A 74 -10.57 13.54 -5.69
N LEU A 75 -11.36 13.28 -4.63
CA LEU A 75 -12.84 13.42 -4.69
C LEU A 75 -13.61 13.23 -3.35
N SER A 76 -14.95 13.12 -3.44
CA SER A 76 -16.01 13.26 -2.43
C SER A 76 -17.00 12.07 -2.40
N ASP A 77 -17.54 11.82 -1.20
CA ASP A 77 -18.69 11.06 -0.64
C ASP A 77 -19.33 9.84 -1.33
N THR A 78 -19.64 8.79 -0.52
CA THR A 78 -21.02 8.35 -0.15
C THR A 78 -20.97 7.47 1.12
N ASN A 79 -21.81 7.79 2.12
CA ASN A 79 -22.14 7.02 3.32
C ASN A 79 -22.22 5.49 3.10
N GLY A 80 -21.44 4.72 3.85
CA GLY A 80 -21.50 3.26 3.81
C GLY A 80 -21.01 2.60 5.09
N THR A 81 -21.34 1.32 5.27
CA THR A 81 -20.89 0.51 6.42
C THR A 81 -19.46 -0.02 6.28
N ASP A 82 -18.83 0.23 5.13
CA ASP A 82 -17.54 -0.33 4.72
C ASP A 82 -16.45 0.76 4.60
N GLU A 83 -16.46 1.71 5.52
CA GLU A 83 -15.56 2.86 5.52
C GLU A 83 -14.11 2.47 5.85
N MET A 84 -13.19 3.12 5.15
CA MET A 84 -11.74 3.02 5.32
C MET A 84 -11.18 4.43 5.56
N TYR A 85 -10.49 4.64 6.68
CA TYR A 85 -9.75 5.87 6.92
C TYR A 85 -8.52 5.92 6.02
N THR A 86 -8.61 6.64 4.92
CA THR A 86 -7.54 6.71 3.92
C THR A 86 -6.73 8.00 4.06
N HIS A 87 -5.42 7.86 4.29
CA HIS A 87 -4.45 8.94 4.18
C HIS A 87 -3.81 8.93 2.79
N VAL A 88 -3.99 10.02 2.05
CA VAL A 88 -3.31 10.23 0.77
C VAL A 88 -2.02 11.03 1.03
N LEU A 89 -0.86 10.48 0.66
CA LEU A 89 0.40 11.19 0.79
C LEU A 89 0.37 12.46 -0.09
N PRO A 90 0.84 13.60 0.42
CA PRO A 90 0.56 14.89 -0.21
C PRO A 90 1.49 15.27 -1.37
N TYR A 91 2.43 14.40 -1.75
CA TYR A 91 3.47 14.71 -2.74
C TYR A 91 3.56 13.60 -3.79
N ASN A 92 4.25 13.89 -4.90
CA ASN A 92 4.22 13.04 -6.10
C ASN A 92 4.88 11.66 -5.91
N HIS A 93 5.76 11.51 -4.91
CA HIS A 93 6.49 10.28 -4.65
C HIS A 93 6.55 9.97 -3.15
N TYR A 94 6.83 8.71 -2.85
CA TYR A 94 6.95 8.17 -1.48
C TYR A 94 8.42 8.04 -1.02
N ASP A 95 9.38 8.61 -1.75
CA ASP A 95 10.77 8.62 -1.34
C ASP A 95 11.03 9.66 -0.24
N ILE A 96 12.23 9.66 0.35
CA ILE A 96 12.56 10.59 1.44
C ILE A 96 12.49 12.05 0.98
N LEU A 97 12.83 12.32 -0.29
CA LEU A 97 12.83 13.67 -0.87
C LEU A 97 11.43 14.25 -0.97
N ASN A 98 10.43 13.40 -1.16
CA ASN A 98 9.03 13.79 -1.31
C ASN A 98 8.19 13.44 -0.09
N SER A 99 8.75 12.95 1.02
CA SER A 99 7.96 12.61 2.21
C SER A 99 8.17 13.56 3.39
N CYS A 100 9.27 14.32 3.39
CA CYS A 100 9.64 15.13 4.56
C CYS A 100 9.01 16.54 4.58
N GLY A 101 8.58 17.03 3.41
CA GLY A 101 8.19 18.42 3.19
C GLY A 101 8.19 18.77 1.69
N PRO A 102 7.82 19.99 1.32
CA PRO A 102 7.67 20.39 -0.08
C PRO A 102 8.99 20.68 -0.80
N ASP A 103 10.08 20.92 -0.05
CA ASP A 103 11.39 21.22 -0.61
C ASP A 103 12.27 19.96 -0.63
N GLN A 104 12.36 19.34 -1.80
CA GLN A 104 13.18 18.15 -2.03
C GLN A 104 14.67 18.38 -1.71
N GLY A 105 15.21 19.58 -1.93
CA GLY A 105 16.61 19.91 -1.62
C GLY A 105 16.87 20.00 -0.11
N VAL A 106 15.87 20.42 0.68
CA VAL A 106 15.91 20.32 2.14
C VAL A 106 15.73 18.87 2.57
N CYS A 107 14.76 18.14 2.02
CA CYS A 107 14.52 16.73 2.36
C CYS A 107 15.71 15.82 2.07
N CYS A 108 16.39 16.03 0.95
CA CYS A 108 17.55 15.25 0.56
C CYS A 108 18.68 15.30 1.61
N GLN A 109 18.78 16.39 2.36
CA GLN A 109 19.78 16.52 3.42
C GLN A 109 19.52 15.67 4.67
N PHE A 110 18.34 15.05 4.74
CA PHE A 110 17.94 14.11 5.78
C PHE A 110 17.90 12.66 5.26
N ASP A 111 18.15 12.44 3.97
CA ASP A 111 18.41 11.12 3.41
C ASP A 111 19.89 10.77 3.55
N PHE A 112 20.27 10.21 4.69
CA PHE A 112 21.68 9.92 5.02
C PHE A 112 22.32 8.85 4.12
N LYS A 113 21.54 8.08 3.34
CA LYS A 113 22.10 7.13 2.35
C LYS A 113 22.78 7.88 1.20
N ARG A 114 22.38 9.11 0.94
CA ARG A 114 22.95 10.01 -0.08
C ARG A 114 24.25 10.70 0.37
N ILE A 115 24.78 10.37 1.55
CA ILE A 115 26.16 10.76 1.90
C ILE A 115 27.16 10.03 0.99
N THR A 116 26.86 8.77 0.64
CA THR A 116 27.81 7.89 -0.04
C THR A 116 27.30 7.33 -1.37
N HIS A 117 26.00 7.12 -1.54
CA HIS A 117 25.48 6.33 -2.67
C HIS A 117 24.81 7.16 -3.78
N PHE A 118 24.28 8.34 -3.48
CA PHE A 118 23.48 9.11 -4.43
C PHE A 118 23.72 10.61 -4.30
N SER A 119 23.45 11.37 -5.36
CA SER A 119 23.50 12.83 -5.34
C SER A 119 22.19 13.44 -4.81
N CYS A 120 22.26 14.72 -4.43
CA CYS A 120 21.09 15.53 -4.09
C CYS A 120 20.89 16.61 -5.15
N PRO A 121 19.64 17.03 -5.42
CA PRO A 121 19.36 18.22 -6.25
C PRO A 121 19.86 19.51 -5.57
N GLY A 122 20.04 19.48 -4.25
CA GLY A 122 20.63 20.55 -3.45
C GLY A 122 21.88 20.08 -2.70
N PRO A 123 22.24 20.73 -1.58
CA PRO A 123 23.43 20.34 -0.81
C PRO A 123 23.29 18.92 -0.27
N SER A 124 24.37 18.15 -0.36
CA SER A 124 24.41 16.78 0.15
C SER A 124 24.15 16.70 1.66
N PRO A 125 23.58 15.59 2.15
CA PRO A 125 23.48 15.32 3.58
C PRO A 125 24.87 15.33 4.23
N ILE A 126 24.90 15.76 5.49
CA ILE A 126 26.09 15.70 6.34
C ILE A 126 25.73 14.97 7.62
N SER A 127 26.66 14.19 8.17
CA SER A 127 26.46 13.48 9.43
C SER A 127 26.08 14.45 10.55
N ILE A 128 25.10 14.04 11.36
CA ILE A 128 24.63 14.86 12.48
C ILE A 128 25.66 14.80 13.61
N THR A 129 26.07 15.97 14.09
CA THR A 129 27.02 16.15 15.19
C THR A 129 26.43 17.10 16.22
N LYS A 130 26.97 17.09 17.45
CA LYS A 130 26.57 18.02 18.52
C LYS A 130 26.66 19.50 18.09
N ASN A 131 27.57 19.82 17.16
CA ASN A 131 27.80 21.18 16.68
C ASN A 131 26.78 21.62 15.61
N ASN A 132 26.31 20.70 14.77
CA ASN A 132 25.41 21.02 13.66
C ASN A 132 23.92 20.73 13.95
N VAL A 133 23.61 19.95 14.98
CA VAL A 133 22.24 19.50 15.28
C VAL A 133 21.27 20.66 15.48
N LYS A 134 21.66 21.71 16.22
CA LYS A 134 20.81 22.89 16.46
C LYS A 134 20.51 23.64 15.16
N LYS A 135 21.52 23.78 14.28
CA LYS A 135 21.37 24.43 12.97
C LYS A 135 20.50 23.61 12.03
N LYS A 136 20.57 22.28 12.10
CA LYS A 136 19.73 21.35 11.32
C LYS A 136 18.28 21.34 11.82
N GLN A 137 18.05 21.36 13.13
CA GLN A 137 16.72 21.48 13.73
C GLN A 137 16.02 22.80 13.36
N GLY A 138 16.76 23.92 13.32
CA GLY A 138 16.21 25.23 12.97
C GLY A 138 15.85 25.43 11.49
N ARG A 139 16.18 24.50 10.58
CA ARG A 139 15.78 24.59 9.18
C ARG A 139 14.30 24.22 9.08
N LYS A 140 13.46 25.20 8.72
CA LYS A 140 12.04 24.97 8.41
C LYS A 140 11.95 23.98 7.25
N LEU A 141 11.53 22.75 7.56
CA LEU A 141 11.16 21.73 6.58
C LEU A 141 9.81 22.03 5.89
N PHE A 142 9.07 23.04 6.38
CA PHE A 142 7.80 23.48 5.83
C PHE A 142 7.83 25.00 5.59
N SER A 143 7.91 25.42 4.32
CA SER A 143 7.62 26.78 3.88
C SER A 143 6.12 26.85 3.55
N GLY A 144 5.38 27.67 4.28
CA GLY A 144 3.97 27.92 3.97
C GLY A 144 3.88 28.81 2.73
N ASP A 145 3.39 28.25 1.61
CA ASP A 145 2.86 29.04 0.51
C ASP A 145 1.34 29.03 0.57
N GLY A 146 0.76 30.23 0.54
CA GLY A 146 -0.63 30.50 0.80
C GLY A 146 -1.50 30.32 -0.45
N ARG A 147 -1.81 29.08 -0.82
CA ARG A 147 -2.95 28.77 -1.69
C ARG A 147 -3.83 27.69 -1.07
N ARG A 148 -4.94 28.18 -0.55
CA ARG A 148 -6.07 27.50 0.10
C ARG A 148 -6.48 26.19 -0.61
N LYS A 149 -6.26 25.05 0.05
CA LYS A 149 -7.25 24.05 0.50
C LYS A 149 -6.46 22.90 1.14
N ILE A 150 -6.91 22.41 2.30
CA ILE A 150 -6.21 21.55 3.27
C ILE A 150 -5.27 22.35 4.20
N GLN A 151 -5.82 22.74 5.35
CA GLN A 151 -5.14 23.44 6.43
C GLN A 151 -4.15 22.49 7.14
N ILE A 152 -2.96 22.27 6.55
CA ILE A 152 -1.86 21.62 7.26
C ILE A 152 -1.05 22.69 8.00
N VAL A 153 -1.33 22.74 9.30
CA VAL A 153 -0.58 23.28 10.45
C VAL A 153 0.64 24.15 10.12
N LYS A 154 0.48 25.45 10.39
CA LYS A 154 1.54 26.44 10.51
C LYS A 154 2.49 26.11 11.66
N THR A 155 3.79 26.21 11.38
CA THR A 155 4.92 26.29 12.33
C THR A 155 5.36 24.94 12.87
N LEU A 156 6.63 24.83 13.33
CA LEU A 156 7.18 23.83 14.28
C LEU A 156 8.31 22.91 13.77
N LEU A 157 9.54 23.30 14.09
CA LEU A 157 10.61 22.37 14.50
C LEU A 157 11.24 22.77 15.85
N VAL A 158 10.56 23.64 16.61
CA VAL A 158 10.97 24.08 17.95
C VAL A 158 9.97 23.63 19.04
N ALA A 159 8.79 23.11 18.67
CA ALA A 159 7.74 22.78 19.65
C ALA A 159 7.02 21.42 19.45
N TYR A 160 7.56 20.51 18.62
CA TYR A 160 7.00 19.15 18.47
C TYR A 160 7.98 18.08 18.94
N LYS A 161 7.45 17.14 19.73
CA LYS A 161 8.14 15.92 20.17
C LYS A 161 8.14 14.93 19.00
N THR A 162 9.31 14.71 18.39
CA THR A 162 9.48 13.73 17.32
C THR A 162 9.98 12.40 17.86
N LYS A 163 9.49 11.30 17.31
CA LYS A 163 9.94 9.93 17.60
C LYS A 163 9.73 9.06 16.36
N PHE A 164 10.45 7.94 16.26
CA PHE A 164 10.03 6.88 15.36
C PHE A 164 8.69 6.31 15.83
N GLY A 165 7.84 5.96 14.89
CA GLY A 165 6.51 5.41 15.14
C GLY A 165 6.07 4.56 13.97
N THR A 166 4.93 3.89 14.15
CA THR A 166 4.32 3.03 13.14
C THR A 166 3.09 3.70 12.50
N PHE A 167 2.49 3.08 11.49
CA PHE A 167 1.24 3.62 10.93
C PHE A 167 0.10 3.55 11.95
N THR A 168 0.06 2.51 12.78
CA THR A 168 -0.92 2.41 13.87
C THR A 168 -0.77 3.57 14.86
N ASP A 169 0.46 3.91 15.26
CA ASP A 169 0.73 5.08 16.12
C ASP A 169 0.22 6.37 15.47
N TYR A 170 0.47 6.54 14.16
CA TYR A 170 0.03 7.70 13.39
C TYR A 170 -1.50 7.82 13.37
N PHE A 171 -2.22 6.77 12.99
CA PHE A 171 -3.68 6.80 12.90
C PHE A 171 -4.33 6.95 14.27
N ASN A 172 -3.80 6.31 15.32
CA ASN A 172 -4.32 6.48 16.68
C ASN A 172 -4.19 7.95 17.13
N ALA A 173 -3.04 8.58 16.90
CA ALA A 173 -2.83 9.99 17.23
C ALA A 173 -3.72 10.92 16.39
N LEU A 174 -3.89 10.62 15.09
CA LEU A 174 -4.73 11.40 14.18
C LEU A 174 -6.20 11.39 14.60
N LEU A 175 -6.77 10.20 14.83
CA LEU A 175 -8.18 10.04 15.22
C LEU A 175 -8.44 10.68 16.59
N GLN A 176 -7.57 10.45 17.58
CA GLN A 176 -7.66 11.09 18.88
C GLN A 176 -7.61 12.62 18.79
N SER A 177 -6.72 13.17 17.95
CA SER A 177 -6.63 14.62 17.74
C SER A 177 -7.89 15.18 17.06
N ASN A 178 -8.49 14.44 16.14
CA ASN A 178 -9.72 14.87 15.45
C ASN A 178 -10.91 14.89 16.40
N GLU A 179 -11.05 13.87 17.26
CA GLU A 179 -12.08 13.83 18.31
C GLU A 179 -11.93 15.01 19.29
N GLN A 180 -10.71 15.26 19.79
CA GLN A 180 -10.44 16.37 20.70
C GLN A 180 -10.73 17.75 20.10
N GLN A 181 -10.55 17.89 18.78
CA GLN A 181 -10.77 19.15 18.06
C GLN A 181 -12.15 19.22 17.40
N ASN A 182 -13.01 18.23 17.65
CA ASN A 182 -14.34 18.10 17.05
C ASN A 182 -14.32 18.27 15.51
N ARG A 183 -13.34 17.62 14.85
CA ARG A 183 -13.16 17.64 13.39
C ARG A 183 -13.76 16.38 12.79
N SER A 184 -14.75 16.56 11.92
CA SER A 184 -15.23 15.49 11.05
C SER A 184 -14.28 15.30 9.87
N LEU A 185 -13.98 14.05 9.53
CA LEU A 185 -13.26 13.71 8.31
C LEU A 185 -14.20 13.81 7.11
N ALA A 186 -13.65 14.12 5.93
CA ALA A 186 -14.42 14.13 4.70
C ALA A 186 -14.60 12.69 4.21
N THR A 187 -15.83 12.35 3.82
CA THR A 187 -16.13 11.07 3.14
C THR A 187 -15.79 11.20 1.65
N LEU A 188 -15.29 10.12 1.04
CA LEU A 188 -14.89 10.03 -0.36
C LEU A 188 -15.34 8.70 -0.96
N SER A 189 -15.96 8.73 -2.16
CA SER A 189 -16.22 7.55 -3.00
C SER A 189 -15.73 7.76 -4.44
N GLY A 190 -15.45 6.67 -5.15
CA GLY A 190 -14.92 6.68 -6.51
C GLY A 190 -13.63 5.88 -6.63
N ASP A 191 -13.01 5.98 -7.79
CA ASP A 191 -11.66 5.47 -8.05
C ASP A 191 -10.70 6.62 -8.39
N PHE A 192 -9.41 6.29 -8.47
CA PHE A 192 -8.30 7.17 -8.79
C PHE A 192 -7.66 6.75 -10.12
N PHE A 193 -8.50 6.40 -11.10
CA PHE A 193 -8.08 6.04 -12.45
C PHE A 193 -8.63 7.03 -13.49
N PRO A 194 -7.90 7.29 -14.59
CA PRO A 194 -6.52 6.87 -14.84
C PRO A 194 -5.52 7.72 -14.05
N TYR A 195 -4.40 7.12 -13.66
CA TYR A 195 -3.32 7.86 -13.01
C TYR A 195 -2.57 8.76 -14.01
N GLU A 196 -2.33 10.00 -13.62
CA GLU A 196 -1.56 10.99 -14.37
C GLU A 196 -0.32 11.38 -13.55
N CYS A 197 0.88 10.98 -13.99
CA CYS A 197 2.12 11.29 -13.27
C CYS A 197 2.60 12.72 -13.51
N SER A 198 2.33 13.24 -14.72
CA SER A 198 2.68 14.58 -15.18
C SER A 198 1.66 15.03 -16.22
N ILE A 199 1.59 16.33 -16.52
CA ILE A 199 0.63 16.90 -17.48
C ILE A 199 0.68 16.12 -18.80
N TYR A 200 -0.45 15.50 -19.17
CA TYR A 200 -0.65 14.65 -20.35
C TYR A 200 0.05 13.27 -20.33
N ASP A 201 0.64 12.86 -19.21
CA ASP A 201 1.27 11.55 -19.04
C ASP A 201 0.35 10.60 -18.25
N TYR A 202 -0.63 10.04 -18.96
CA TYR A 202 -1.57 9.07 -18.42
C TYR A 202 -1.03 7.65 -18.52
N TRP A 203 -0.99 6.97 -17.38
CA TRP A 203 -0.46 5.61 -17.30
C TRP A 203 -1.57 4.60 -17.63
N THR A 204 -2.08 4.61 -18.85
CA THR A 204 -3.11 3.66 -19.31
C THR A 204 -2.55 2.51 -20.14
N GLY A 205 -1.29 2.60 -20.58
CA GLY A 205 -0.66 1.57 -21.40
C GLY A 205 -0.60 0.20 -20.69
N TYR A 206 -0.27 0.22 -19.39
CA TYR A 206 -0.14 -1.00 -18.59
C TYR A 206 -1.45 -1.80 -18.45
N TYR A 207 -2.60 -1.19 -18.75
CA TYR A 207 -3.87 -1.92 -18.84
C TYR A 207 -3.82 -3.04 -19.89
N THR A 208 -2.98 -2.91 -20.91
CA THR A 208 -2.90 -3.86 -22.04
C THR A 208 -1.53 -4.51 -22.22
N THR A 209 -0.47 -3.94 -21.65
CA THR A 209 0.91 -4.46 -21.77
C THR A 209 0.98 -5.95 -21.37
N ARG A 210 1.71 -6.76 -22.14
CA ARG A 210 1.81 -8.23 -21.98
C ARG A 210 0.45 -8.94 -21.81
N PRO A 211 -0.44 -8.84 -22.81
CA PRO A 211 -1.81 -9.36 -22.70
C PRO A 211 -1.86 -10.89 -22.56
N PHE A 212 -0.83 -11.60 -23.04
CA PHE A 212 -0.70 -13.05 -22.86
C PHE A 212 -0.71 -13.45 -21.38
N TYR A 213 0.09 -12.78 -20.53
CA TYR A 213 0.16 -13.12 -19.11
C TYR A 213 -1.07 -12.65 -18.33
N LYS A 214 -1.66 -11.50 -18.72
CA LYS A 214 -2.95 -11.07 -18.16
C LYS A 214 -4.05 -12.09 -18.44
N ARG A 215 -4.10 -12.65 -19.65
CA ARG A 215 -5.01 -13.76 -19.99
C ARG A 215 -4.67 -15.04 -19.22
N GLN A 216 -3.39 -15.39 -19.13
CA GLN A 216 -2.96 -16.61 -18.42
C GLN A 216 -3.34 -16.58 -16.94
N GLU A 217 -3.23 -15.43 -16.27
CA GLU A 217 -3.68 -15.28 -14.89
C GLU A 217 -5.18 -15.54 -14.77
N ARG A 218 -5.97 -15.03 -15.71
CA ARG A 218 -7.40 -15.29 -15.76
C ARG A 218 -7.66 -16.77 -15.98
N GLU A 219 -7.00 -17.44 -16.93
CA GLU A 219 -7.18 -18.88 -17.17
C GLU A 219 -6.80 -19.75 -15.94
N LEU A 220 -5.77 -19.36 -15.19
CA LEU A 220 -5.40 -20.05 -13.95
C LEU A 220 -6.49 -19.94 -12.87
N HIS A 221 -7.20 -18.81 -12.84
CA HIS A 221 -8.24 -18.55 -11.86
C HIS A 221 -9.66 -18.90 -12.37
N PHE A 222 -9.95 -18.75 -13.66
CA PHE A 222 -11.29 -18.74 -14.23
C PHE A 222 -11.23 -18.79 -15.77
N ASP A 223 -11.55 -19.95 -16.34
CA ASP A 223 -11.92 -20.05 -17.74
C ASP A 223 -13.46 -19.96 -17.85
N PHE A 224 -13.98 -19.06 -18.70
CA PHE A 224 -15.43 -18.86 -18.85
C PHE A 224 -16.10 -20.04 -19.59
N LEU A 225 -15.31 -20.91 -20.23
CA LEU A 225 -15.81 -22.06 -20.98
C LEU A 225 -15.80 -23.37 -20.20
N ASP A 226 -15.01 -23.49 -19.11
CA ASP A 226 -14.92 -24.70 -18.28
C ASP A 226 -14.96 -24.32 -16.79
N PHE A 227 -15.86 -24.95 -16.04
CA PHE A 227 -16.24 -24.67 -14.64
C PHE A 227 -15.13 -24.85 -13.56
N GLN A 228 -13.83 -24.67 -13.86
CA GLN A 228 -12.75 -24.93 -12.91
C GLN A 228 -11.66 -23.85 -12.92
N SER A 229 -11.66 -23.05 -11.86
CA SER A 229 -10.41 -22.50 -11.33
C SER A 229 -9.50 -23.68 -10.98
N PHE A 230 -8.36 -23.88 -11.66
CA PHE A 230 -7.52 -25.06 -11.44
C PHE A 230 -7.05 -25.17 -9.98
N ILE A 231 -6.63 -24.04 -9.40
CA ILE A 231 -6.16 -24.00 -8.02
C ILE A 231 -7.31 -24.20 -7.05
N ARG A 232 -8.45 -23.50 -7.22
CA ARG A 232 -9.60 -23.64 -6.31
C ARG A 232 -10.26 -25.01 -6.41
N ALA A 233 -10.40 -25.55 -7.62
CA ALA A 233 -10.92 -26.89 -7.83
C ALA A 233 -10.00 -27.93 -7.18
N ALA A 234 -8.68 -27.79 -7.34
CA ALA A 234 -7.74 -28.66 -6.68
C ALA A 234 -7.79 -28.54 -5.14
N ASP A 235 -8.01 -27.34 -4.59
CA ASP A 235 -8.22 -27.14 -3.15
C ASP A 235 -9.48 -27.83 -2.62
N LEU A 236 -10.61 -27.69 -3.33
CA LEU A 236 -11.88 -28.31 -2.95
C LEU A 236 -11.78 -29.84 -3.02
N LEU A 237 -11.23 -30.37 -4.11
CA LEU A 237 -11.03 -31.80 -4.30
C LEU A 237 -10.08 -32.36 -3.24
N SER A 238 -8.96 -31.67 -2.99
CA SER A 238 -7.99 -32.08 -1.98
C SER A 238 -8.59 -32.09 -0.58
N SER A 239 -9.40 -31.10 -0.22
CA SER A 239 -10.07 -31.04 1.09
C SER A 239 -10.95 -32.26 1.35
N SER A 240 -11.66 -32.74 0.31
CA SER A 240 -12.47 -33.96 0.40
C SER A 240 -11.62 -35.24 0.41
N ALA A 241 -10.57 -35.30 -0.43
CA ALA A 241 -9.71 -36.45 -0.58
C ALA A 241 -8.77 -36.67 0.63
N PHE A 242 -8.42 -35.61 1.37
CA PHE A 242 -7.49 -35.68 2.50
C PHE A 242 -7.92 -36.65 3.60
N ILE A 243 -9.22 -36.95 3.73
CA ILE A 243 -9.72 -37.93 4.69
C ILE A 243 -9.19 -39.34 4.36
N HIS A 244 -8.98 -39.64 3.08
CA HIS A 244 -8.60 -40.97 2.59
C HIS A 244 -7.12 -41.09 2.21
N LEU A 245 -6.37 -39.99 2.26
CA LEU A 245 -4.97 -39.95 1.83
C LEU A 245 -3.99 -40.17 2.99
N SER A 246 -2.89 -40.86 2.68
CA SER A 246 -1.76 -41.00 3.61
C SER A 246 -1.20 -39.63 4.01
N THR A 247 -0.57 -39.55 5.19
CA THR A 247 0.06 -38.30 5.66
C THR A 247 1.11 -37.76 4.69
N GLN A 248 1.85 -38.63 4.01
CA GLN A 248 2.84 -38.24 3.00
C GLN A 248 2.17 -37.60 1.78
N ASN A 249 1.10 -38.20 1.25
CA ASN A 249 0.37 -37.68 0.10
C ASN A 249 -0.33 -36.35 0.44
N ARG A 250 -0.90 -36.24 1.64
CA ARG A 250 -1.48 -34.97 2.14
C ARG A 250 -0.45 -33.85 2.17
N LYS A 251 0.74 -34.13 2.72
CA LYS A 251 1.83 -33.14 2.78
C LYS A 251 2.28 -32.72 1.38
N PHE A 252 2.47 -33.68 0.47
CA PHE A 252 2.86 -33.42 -0.91
C PHE A 252 1.85 -32.52 -1.64
N ILE A 253 0.56 -32.87 -1.60
CA ILE A 253 -0.50 -32.10 -2.25
C ILE A 253 -0.62 -30.70 -1.63
N LYS A 254 -0.64 -30.61 -0.29
CA LYS A 254 -0.71 -29.32 0.41
C LYS A 254 0.45 -28.40 0.03
N GLN A 255 1.66 -28.94 -0.11
CA GLN A 255 2.83 -28.16 -0.52
C GLN A 255 2.66 -27.61 -1.93
N ASN A 256 2.33 -28.47 -2.91
CA ASN A 256 2.15 -28.02 -4.30
C ASN A 256 1.02 -26.98 -4.46
N LEU A 257 -0.08 -27.14 -3.71
CA LEU A 257 -1.17 -26.16 -3.71
C LEU A 257 -0.76 -24.83 -3.10
N THR A 258 0.02 -24.88 -2.01
CA THR A 258 0.57 -23.67 -1.39
C THR A 258 1.51 -22.95 -2.35
N ASP A 259 2.38 -23.68 -3.05
CA ASP A 259 3.29 -23.09 -4.03
C ASP A 259 2.52 -22.48 -5.21
N ALA A 260 1.46 -23.16 -5.69
CA ALA A 260 0.59 -22.64 -6.74
C ALA A 260 -0.12 -21.33 -6.32
N ARG A 261 -0.73 -21.30 -5.13
CA ARG A 261 -1.38 -20.09 -4.60
C ARG A 261 -0.40 -18.93 -4.43
N ARG A 262 0.78 -19.19 -3.87
CA ARG A 262 1.83 -18.17 -3.69
C ARG A 262 2.36 -17.62 -5.00
N ASN A 263 2.49 -18.46 -6.04
CA ASN A 263 2.90 -18.00 -7.36
C ASN A 263 1.81 -17.11 -8.01
N LEU A 264 0.54 -17.50 -7.90
CA LEU A 264 -0.58 -16.68 -8.39
C LEU A 264 -0.67 -15.34 -7.62
N ALA A 265 -0.52 -15.37 -6.30
CA ALA A 265 -0.51 -14.19 -5.45
C ALA A 265 0.66 -13.26 -5.79
N LEU A 266 1.87 -13.82 -6.01
CA LEU A 266 3.05 -13.05 -6.44
C LEU A 266 2.79 -12.34 -7.78
N PHE A 267 2.09 -12.99 -8.71
CA PHE A 267 1.79 -12.39 -10.00
C PHE A 267 0.85 -11.19 -9.92
N GLN A 268 0.13 -11.00 -8.81
CA GLN A 268 -0.70 -9.81 -8.59
C GLN A 268 0.11 -8.55 -8.29
N HIS A 269 1.44 -8.66 -8.13
CA HIS A 269 2.33 -7.54 -7.87
C HIS A 269 2.16 -6.45 -8.95
N HIS A 270 2.24 -5.19 -8.55
CA HIS A 270 2.05 -4.02 -9.42
C HIS A 270 3.11 -3.84 -10.52
N ASP A 271 4.14 -4.68 -10.56
CA ASP A 271 5.12 -4.81 -11.67
C ASP A 271 5.09 -6.18 -12.36
N ALA A 272 4.12 -7.05 -12.04
CA ALA A 272 4.00 -8.38 -12.62
C ALA A 272 2.79 -8.46 -13.56
N ILE A 273 1.56 -8.33 -13.04
CA ILE A 273 0.33 -8.34 -13.84
C ILE A 273 0.26 -7.13 -14.78
N THR A 274 0.90 -6.02 -14.42
CA THR A 274 0.86 -4.75 -15.16
C THR A 274 1.66 -4.79 -16.46
N GLY A 275 2.64 -5.69 -16.59
CA GLY A 275 3.34 -6.00 -17.84
C GLY A 275 4.82 -5.66 -17.81
#